data_AF-K9SBU1-F1
#
_entry.id   AF-K9SBU1-F1
#
_cell.length_a   1.000
_cell.length_b   1.000
_cell.length_c   1.000
_cell.angle_alpha   90.00
_cell.angle_beta   90.00
_cell.angle_gamma   90.00
#
_symmetry.space_group_name_H-M   'P 1'
#
loop_
_entity.id
_entity.type
_entity.pdbx_description
1 polymer ?
#
loop_
_entity_poly.entity_id
_entity_poly.type
_entity_poly.pdbx_seq_one_letter_code
_entity_poly.pdbx_strand_id
1 'polypeptide(L)'
;MKPIFRWSMWCLGALWLSSSRPAAALPGQLTEEVTAWIQGNPTLRPSSGETLLVRKFDTAAQRFTFQASVLPPGKVSPIGNSGRVRTERISLFDMINGVTEERLAESLRAIYGLDIYQDFERAQVVYSYPGPMAVDQARNRQTPLQAALQGQLRLGDRFGYWVETAPARTGQSYTGQLVVFLREDLDKLETELRNR
;
A
#
# COMPACT_ATOMS: atom_id res chain seq x y z
N MET A 1 -28.91 62.42 30.74
CA MET A 1 -28.62 62.13 29.31
C MET A 1 -28.01 60.72 29.23
N LYS A 2 -28.63 59.81 28.46
CA LYS A 2 -28.03 58.56 27.95
C LYS A 2 -27.16 58.90 26.70
N PRO A 3 -26.42 57.97 26.04
CA PRO A 3 -25.70 56.74 26.42
C PRO A 3 -24.25 56.71 25.81
N ILE A 4 -23.63 55.52 25.61
CA ILE A 4 -22.55 55.16 24.63
C ILE A 4 -21.12 55.13 25.27
N PHE A 5 -20.21 54.15 25.17
CA PHE A 5 -20.06 52.91 24.36
C PHE A 5 -18.84 52.07 24.84
N ARG A 6 -18.85 50.78 24.47
CA ARG A 6 -17.73 49.86 24.10
C ARG A 6 -16.56 49.59 25.07
N TRP A 7 -16.39 48.36 25.57
CA TRP A 7 -15.80 47.15 24.95
C TRP A 7 -14.31 47.25 24.56
N SER A 8 -13.46 46.49 25.27
CA SER A 8 -12.42 45.67 24.65
C SER A 8 -11.93 44.58 25.60
N MET A 9 -12.61 43.44 25.51
CA MET A 9 -12.06 42.13 25.81
C MET A 9 -11.29 41.69 24.56
N TRP A 10 -9.98 41.53 24.63
CA TRP A 10 -9.20 40.87 23.58
C TRP A 10 -8.44 39.70 24.18
N CYS A 11 -9.16 38.57 24.27
CA CYS A 11 -8.55 37.27 24.09
C CYS A 11 -8.09 37.17 22.64
N LEU A 12 -6.78 37.05 22.40
CA LEU A 12 -6.29 36.45 21.16
C LEU A 12 -5.14 35.50 21.50
N GLY A 13 -5.51 34.38 22.13
CA GLY A 13 -4.77 33.15 21.95
C GLY A 13 -4.98 32.70 20.52
N ALA A 14 -4.07 33.08 19.63
CA ALA A 14 -4.00 32.51 18.29
C ALA A 14 -3.49 31.07 18.42
N LEU A 15 -4.37 30.14 18.76
CA LEU A 15 -4.18 28.73 18.50
C LEU A 15 -4.11 28.59 16.97
N TRP A 16 -2.90 28.46 16.45
CA TRP A 16 -2.66 27.98 15.10
C TRP A 16 -3.16 26.55 15.02
N LEU A 17 -4.44 26.38 14.70
CA LEU A 17 -5.00 25.12 14.26
C LEU A 17 -4.34 24.80 12.91
N SER A 18 -3.33 23.94 12.94
CA SER A 18 -2.73 23.33 11.77
C SER A 18 -3.76 22.48 11.03
N SER A 19 -4.63 23.10 10.26
CA SER A 19 -5.48 22.43 9.28
C SER A 19 -4.73 22.29 7.96
N SER A 20 -3.82 21.34 7.91
CA SER A 20 -3.36 20.74 6.66
C SER A 20 -3.69 19.25 6.73
N ARG A 21 -4.92 18.89 6.39
CA ARG A 21 -5.25 17.50 6.03
C ARG A 21 -4.35 17.18 4.82
N PRO A 22 -3.41 16.23 4.89
CA PRO A 22 -2.79 15.77 3.65
C PRO A 22 -3.91 15.23 2.78
N ALA A 23 -4.01 15.75 1.55
CA ALA A 23 -4.90 15.22 0.53
C ALA A 23 -4.70 13.70 0.46
N ALA A 24 -5.76 12.91 0.63
CA ALA A 24 -5.65 11.47 0.62
C ALA A 24 -5.41 10.99 -0.82
N ALA A 25 -4.16 10.83 -1.23
CA ALA A 25 -3.85 10.09 -2.44
C ALA A 25 -4.03 8.60 -2.17
N LEU A 26 -4.93 8.02 -2.94
CA LEU A 26 -5.31 6.61 -2.91
C LEU A 26 -5.49 6.20 -4.38
N PRO A 27 -5.48 4.89 -4.69
CA PRO A 27 -5.96 4.43 -5.98
C PRO A 27 -7.28 5.12 -6.38
N GLY A 28 -7.32 5.66 -7.59
CA GLY A 28 -8.43 6.44 -8.16
C GLY A 28 -8.17 7.93 -8.29
N GLN A 29 -7.16 8.48 -7.62
CA GLN A 29 -6.78 9.90 -7.73
C GLN A 29 -5.94 10.20 -8.98
N LEU A 30 -5.85 11.47 -9.36
CA LEU A 30 -5.03 11.90 -10.50
C LEU A 30 -3.54 11.73 -10.21
N THR A 31 -2.74 11.45 -11.24
CA THR A 31 -1.29 11.26 -11.12
C THR A 31 -0.59 12.45 -10.44
N GLU A 32 -1.03 13.67 -10.73
CA GLU A 32 -0.49 14.91 -10.16
C GLU A 32 -0.80 15.01 -8.67
N GLU A 33 -2.03 14.65 -8.26
CA GLU A 33 -2.47 14.63 -6.87
C GLU A 33 -1.69 13.58 -6.07
N VAL A 34 -1.52 12.39 -6.64
CA VAL A 34 -0.70 11.33 -6.02
C VAL A 34 0.75 11.77 -5.90
N THR A 35 1.31 12.39 -6.94
CA THR A 35 2.68 12.90 -6.90
C THR A 35 2.85 13.94 -5.80
N ALA A 36 1.96 14.94 -5.72
CA ALA A 36 2.02 15.98 -4.69
C ALA A 36 1.90 15.40 -3.27
N TRP A 37 1.03 14.41 -3.07
CA TRP A 37 0.93 13.71 -1.80
C TRP A 37 2.21 12.94 -1.45
N ILE A 38 2.83 12.21 -2.39
CA ILE A 38 4.09 11.50 -2.16
C ILE A 38 5.18 12.48 -1.70
N GLN A 39 5.29 13.65 -2.35
CA GLN A 39 6.24 14.69 -1.97
C GLN A 39 6.00 15.23 -0.56
N GLY A 40 4.74 15.36 -0.16
CA GLY A 40 4.36 15.82 1.18
C GLY A 40 4.32 14.73 2.25
N ASN A 41 4.48 13.45 1.88
CA ASN A 41 4.28 12.35 2.82
C ASN A 41 5.48 12.20 3.78
N PRO A 42 5.27 12.35 5.10
CA PRO A 42 6.36 12.35 6.09
C PRO A 42 7.03 10.98 6.27
N THR A 43 6.37 9.90 5.84
CA THR A 43 6.87 8.53 5.88
C THR A 43 7.63 8.20 4.60
N LEU A 44 7.15 8.63 3.42
CA LEU A 44 7.81 8.35 2.14
C LEU A 44 9.05 9.21 1.93
N ARG A 45 9.07 10.50 2.28
CA ARG A 45 10.26 11.39 2.16
C ARG A 45 11.08 11.14 0.87
N PRO A 46 10.49 11.35 -0.33
CA PRO A 46 11.17 11.09 -1.58
C PRO A 46 12.46 11.92 -1.73
N SER A 47 13.45 11.35 -2.41
CA SER A 47 14.65 12.07 -2.82
C SER A 47 14.34 13.02 -3.98
N SER A 48 15.23 13.98 -4.24
CA SER A 48 15.10 14.85 -5.42
C SER A 48 15.03 14.02 -6.70
N GLY A 49 13.97 14.22 -7.50
CA GLY A 49 13.70 13.48 -8.74
C GLY A 49 12.85 12.21 -8.59
N GLU A 50 12.60 11.74 -7.36
CA GLU A 50 11.63 10.68 -7.11
C GLU A 50 10.21 11.25 -7.13
N THR A 51 9.31 10.63 -7.91
CA THR A 51 7.91 11.06 -8.03
C THR A 51 6.97 9.91 -7.65
N LEU A 52 6.51 9.12 -8.62
CA LEU A 52 5.64 7.94 -8.39
C LEU A 52 6.41 6.72 -7.87
N LEU A 53 7.74 6.81 -7.76
CA LEU A 53 8.59 5.75 -7.30
C LEU A 53 9.54 6.30 -6.26
N VAL A 54 9.45 5.76 -5.04
CA VAL A 54 10.29 6.13 -3.90
C VAL A 54 11.06 4.91 -3.46
N ARG A 55 12.38 5.03 -3.33
CA ARG A 55 13.25 3.94 -2.91
C ARG A 55 14.04 4.36 -1.68
N LYS A 56 14.11 3.47 -0.70
CA LYS A 56 14.92 3.65 0.50
C LYS A 56 15.80 2.43 0.73
N PHE A 57 17.03 2.72 1.13
CA PHE A 57 18.05 1.73 1.43
C PHE A 57 18.68 2.15 2.75
N ASP A 58 18.61 1.29 3.77
CA ASP A 58 19.37 1.48 5.01
C ASP A 58 20.71 0.75 4.89
N THR A 59 20.65 -0.51 4.47
CA THR A 59 21.81 -1.34 4.13
C THR A 59 21.58 -2.13 2.84
N ALA A 60 22.59 -2.83 2.34
CA ALA A 60 22.39 -3.77 1.23
C ALA A 60 21.38 -4.89 1.54
N ALA A 61 21.17 -5.18 2.84
CA ALA A 61 20.25 -6.20 3.35
C ALA A 61 18.84 -5.67 3.65
N GLN A 62 18.60 -4.35 3.54
CA GLN A 62 17.34 -3.70 3.92
C GLN A 62 16.92 -2.63 2.91
N ARG A 63 15.81 -2.90 2.21
CA ARG A 63 15.30 -2.05 1.14
C ARG A 63 13.79 -1.89 1.28
N PHE A 64 13.33 -0.68 1.02
CA PHE A 64 11.93 -0.32 0.90
C PHE A 64 11.71 0.31 -0.46
N THR A 65 10.58 0.00 -1.08
CA THR A 65 10.12 0.68 -2.29
C THR A 65 8.64 0.95 -2.21
N PHE A 66 8.25 2.16 -2.59
CA PHE A 66 6.87 2.56 -2.82
C PHE A 66 6.72 2.92 -4.29
N GLN A 67 5.69 2.39 -4.96
CA GLN A 67 5.43 2.67 -6.37
C GLN A 67 3.94 2.89 -6.63
N ALA A 68 3.58 4.05 -7.16
CA ALA A 68 2.27 4.33 -7.72
C ALA A 68 2.26 4.08 -9.24
N SER A 69 1.16 3.58 -9.78
CA SER A 69 1.00 3.33 -11.22
C SER A 69 -0.43 3.52 -11.69
N VAL A 70 -0.56 4.03 -12.91
CA VAL A 70 -1.84 4.08 -13.65
C VAL A 70 -2.27 2.72 -14.20
N LEU A 71 -1.40 1.70 -14.11
CA LEU A 71 -1.69 0.35 -14.56
C LEU A 71 -2.53 -0.40 -13.51
N PRO A 72 -3.52 -1.21 -13.95
CA PRO A 72 -4.19 -2.14 -13.06
C PRO A 72 -3.19 -3.18 -12.54
N PRO A 73 -3.49 -3.86 -11.42
CA PRO A 73 -2.62 -4.90 -10.91
C PRO A 73 -2.60 -6.12 -11.85
N GLY A 74 -1.59 -6.97 -11.68
CA GLY A 74 -1.40 -8.17 -12.48
C GLY A 74 -0.81 -7.91 -13.87
N LYS A 75 -1.29 -8.63 -14.88
CA LYS A 75 -0.84 -8.49 -16.28
C LYS A 75 -1.33 -7.18 -16.87
N VAL A 76 -0.50 -6.57 -17.71
CA VAL A 76 -0.82 -5.31 -18.40
C VAL A 76 -2.02 -5.53 -19.33
N SER A 77 -3.04 -4.70 -19.19
CA SER A 77 -4.21 -4.66 -20.08
C SER A 77 -4.26 -3.30 -20.79
N PRO A 78 -4.84 -3.21 -22.00
CA PRO A 78 -4.99 -1.95 -22.71
C PRO A 78 -5.74 -0.93 -21.83
N ILE A 79 -5.09 0.19 -21.52
CA ILE A 79 -5.70 1.26 -20.73
C ILE A 79 -6.41 2.20 -21.71
N GLY A 80 -7.73 2.34 -21.60
CA GLY A 80 -8.50 3.23 -22.48
C GLY A 80 -8.15 4.71 -22.25
N ASN A 81 -8.07 5.11 -20.98
CA ASN A 81 -7.62 6.43 -20.54
C ASN A 81 -7.46 6.35 -19.02
N SER A 82 -6.30 6.69 -18.45
CA SER A 82 -6.30 7.05 -17.02
C SER A 82 -5.03 7.79 -16.64
N GLY A 83 -5.10 9.12 -16.65
CA GLY A 83 -4.25 9.96 -15.79
C GLY A 83 -4.53 9.76 -14.29
N ARG A 84 -5.07 8.60 -13.90
CA ARG A 84 -5.43 8.21 -12.54
C ARG A 84 -4.63 6.99 -12.14
N VAL A 85 -4.07 7.04 -10.92
CA VAL A 85 -3.35 5.92 -10.32
C VAL A 85 -4.36 4.82 -10.02
N ARG A 86 -4.07 3.59 -10.45
CA ARG A 86 -4.91 2.40 -10.18
C ARG A 86 -4.31 1.49 -9.14
N THR A 87 -2.99 1.54 -8.97
CA THR A 87 -2.25 0.69 -8.04
C THR A 87 -1.18 1.47 -7.31
N GLU A 88 -0.99 1.11 -6.05
CA GLU A 88 0.11 1.57 -5.21
C GLU A 88 0.72 0.36 -4.50
N ARG A 89 2.02 0.14 -4.70
CA ARG A 89 2.75 -1.03 -4.23
C ARG A 89 3.78 -0.62 -3.19
N ILE A 90 3.72 -1.29 -2.04
CA ILE A 90 4.77 -1.32 -1.03
C ILE A 90 5.56 -2.61 -1.22
N SER A 91 6.88 -2.52 -1.28
CA SER A 91 7.77 -3.69 -1.32
C SER A 91 8.85 -3.56 -0.26
N LEU A 92 9.04 -4.65 0.48
CA LEU A 92 10.06 -4.78 1.52
C LEU A 92 11.03 -5.90 1.15
N PHE A 93 12.31 -5.62 1.36
CA PHE A 93 13.37 -6.63 1.42
C PHE A 93 14.14 -6.42 2.71
N ASP A 94 14.13 -7.40 3.61
CA ASP A 94 14.86 -7.32 4.89
C ASP A 94 15.39 -8.71 5.28
N MET A 95 16.70 -8.91 5.13
CA MET A 95 17.36 -10.16 5.53
C MET A 95 17.70 -10.23 7.02
N ILE A 96 17.61 -9.11 7.74
CA ILE A 96 17.98 -9.02 9.16
C ILE A 96 16.77 -9.40 10.02
N ASN A 97 15.64 -8.75 9.77
CA ASN A 97 14.41 -8.92 10.56
C ASN A 97 13.38 -9.81 9.86
N GLY A 98 13.53 -10.04 8.55
CA GLY A 98 12.49 -10.66 7.74
C GLY A 98 11.30 -9.75 7.47
N VAL A 99 10.39 -10.24 6.65
CA VAL A 99 9.19 -9.56 6.19
C VAL A 99 7.99 -10.45 6.45
N THR A 100 7.07 -9.99 7.30
CA THR A 100 5.80 -10.68 7.58
C THR A 100 4.64 -9.86 7.04
N GLU A 101 3.45 -10.47 7.02
CA GLU A 101 2.22 -9.79 6.66
C GLU A 101 1.93 -8.61 7.60
N GLU A 102 2.12 -8.80 8.91
CA GLU A 102 1.92 -7.75 9.92
C GLU A 102 2.84 -6.56 9.69
N ARG A 103 4.10 -6.81 9.27
CA ARG A 103 5.04 -5.73 8.97
C ARG A 103 4.67 -4.97 7.69
N LEU A 104 4.10 -5.65 6.70
CA LEU A 104 3.54 -4.99 5.52
C LEU A 104 2.31 -4.16 5.89
N ALA A 105 1.44 -4.67 6.75
CA ALA A 105 0.27 -3.95 7.26
C ALA A 105 0.66 -2.72 8.10
N GLU A 106 1.72 -2.82 8.90
CA GLU A 106 2.26 -1.67 9.64
C GLU A 106 2.87 -0.62 8.70
N SER A 107 3.50 -1.05 7.60
CA SER A 107 3.98 -0.13 6.55
C SER A 107 2.81 0.60 5.87
N LEU A 108 1.71 -0.10 5.61
CA LEU A 108 0.46 0.49 5.13
C LEU A 108 -0.07 1.54 6.12
N ARG A 109 -0.13 1.22 7.41
CA ARG A 109 -0.54 2.16 8.47
C ARG A 109 0.35 3.40 8.51
N ALA A 110 1.67 3.23 8.41
CA ALA A 110 2.61 4.34 8.45
C ALA A 110 2.51 5.27 7.24
N ILE A 111 2.17 4.74 6.05
CA ILE A 111 2.08 5.49 4.81
C ILE A 111 0.73 6.20 4.66
N TYR A 112 -0.37 5.50 4.94
CA TYR A 112 -1.73 5.97 4.66
C TYR A 112 -2.52 6.39 5.91
N GLY A 113 -2.05 6.02 7.10
CA GLY A 113 -2.77 6.26 8.34
C GLY A 113 -3.79 5.18 8.69
N LEU A 114 -4.58 5.46 9.73
CA LEU A 114 -5.47 4.49 10.38
C LEU A 114 -6.62 4.03 9.48
N ASP A 115 -7.16 4.92 8.64
CA ASP A 115 -8.37 4.63 7.85
C ASP A 115 -8.13 3.49 6.84
N ILE A 116 -7.01 3.54 6.11
CA ILE A 116 -6.66 2.51 5.11
C ILE A 116 -6.16 1.24 5.78
N TYR A 117 -5.47 1.38 6.91
CA TYR A 117 -5.09 0.23 7.71
C TYR A 117 -6.31 -0.55 8.21
N GLN A 118 -7.33 0.15 8.73
CA GLN A 118 -8.57 -0.51 9.18
C GLN A 118 -9.36 -1.14 8.02
N ASP A 119 -9.37 -0.50 6.84
CA ASP A 119 -9.98 -1.09 5.64
C ASP A 119 -9.28 -2.40 5.23
N PHE A 120 -7.94 -2.44 5.31
CA PHE A 120 -7.15 -3.66 5.07
C PHE A 120 -7.39 -4.75 6.12
N GLU A 121 -7.36 -4.40 7.41
CA GLU A 121 -7.53 -5.36 8.51
C GLU A 121 -8.91 -6.02 8.49
N ARG A 122 -9.94 -5.27 8.07
CA ARG A 122 -11.32 -5.78 7.95
C ARG A 122 -11.61 -6.40 6.59
N ALA A 123 -10.69 -6.30 5.63
CA ALA A 123 -10.89 -6.80 4.28
C ALA A 123 -11.08 -8.32 4.28
N GLN A 124 -12.09 -8.77 3.56
CA GLN A 124 -12.38 -10.19 3.41
C GLN A 124 -11.36 -10.83 2.48
N VAL A 125 -10.73 -11.93 2.90
CA VAL A 125 -9.90 -12.76 2.01
C VAL A 125 -10.80 -13.42 0.97
N VAL A 126 -10.64 -13.05 -0.31
CA VAL A 126 -11.41 -13.61 -1.43
C VAL A 126 -10.65 -14.71 -2.17
N TYR A 127 -9.31 -14.66 -2.13
CA TYR A 127 -8.46 -15.69 -2.70
C TYR A 127 -7.13 -15.78 -1.95
N SER A 128 -6.59 -16.98 -1.80
CA SER A 128 -5.29 -17.22 -1.17
C SER A 128 -4.56 -18.35 -1.87
N TYR A 129 -3.23 -18.25 -1.95
CA TYR A 129 -2.38 -19.27 -2.55
C TYR A 129 -1.07 -19.44 -1.77
N PRO A 130 -0.40 -20.61 -1.88
CA PRO A 130 -0.87 -21.80 -2.59
C PRO A 130 -2.10 -22.43 -1.92
N GLY A 131 -3.05 -22.93 -2.71
CA GLY A 131 -4.17 -23.71 -2.17
C GLY A 131 -3.68 -25.04 -1.58
N PRO A 132 -4.45 -25.73 -0.71
CA PRO A 132 -4.02 -26.95 -0.04
C PRO A 132 -3.47 -28.02 -0.99
N MET A 133 -4.11 -28.23 -2.15
CA MET A 133 -3.67 -29.19 -3.17
C MET A 133 -2.34 -28.81 -3.84
N ALA A 134 -2.03 -27.51 -3.95
CA ALA A 134 -0.79 -27.04 -4.58
C ALA A 134 0.42 -27.24 -3.64
N VAL A 135 0.21 -27.16 -2.32
CA VAL A 135 1.24 -27.48 -1.31
C VAL A 135 1.67 -28.94 -1.41
N ASP A 136 0.71 -29.86 -1.53
CA ASP A 136 0.98 -31.30 -1.65
C ASP A 136 1.67 -31.66 -2.97
N GLN A 137 1.24 -31.06 -4.09
CA GLN A 137 1.88 -31.29 -5.39
C GLN A 137 3.29 -30.72 -5.47
N ALA A 138 3.55 -29.56 -4.87
CA ALA A 138 4.86 -28.93 -4.92
C ALA A 138 5.89 -29.64 -4.02
N ARG A 139 5.44 -30.26 -2.91
CA ARG A 139 6.26 -31.22 -2.13
C ARG A 139 6.66 -32.42 -2.98
N ASN A 140 5.76 -32.94 -3.80
CA ASN A 140 5.99 -34.13 -4.63
C ASN A 140 6.85 -33.87 -5.88
N ARG A 141 6.84 -32.65 -6.42
CA ARG A 141 7.53 -32.31 -7.69
C ARG A 141 8.91 -31.66 -7.53
N GLN A 142 9.44 -31.52 -6.31
CA GLN A 142 10.75 -30.89 -6.05
C GLN A 142 10.92 -29.49 -6.69
N THR A 143 9.83 -28.72 -6.80
CA THR A 143 9.84 -27.32 -7.25
C THR A 143 9.56 -26.36 -6.08
N PRO A 144 10.44 -26.30 -5.05
CA PRO A 144 10.16 -25.62 -3.79
C PRO A 144 9.97 -24.10 -3.92
N LEU A 145 10.46 -23.47 -4.99
CA LEU A 145 10.35 -22.02 -5.20
C LEU A 145 8.92 -21.56 -5.52
N GLN A 146 8.15 -22.34 -6.28
CA GLN A 146 6.74 -22.02 -6.56
C GLN A 146 5.80 -22.44 -5.42
N ALA A 147 6.22 -23.40 -4.59
CA ALA A 147 5.53 -23.83 -3.38
C ALA A 147 5.57 -22.79 -2.25
N ALA A 148 6.57 -21.90 -2.29
CA ALA A 148 6.89 -21.03 -1.17
C ALA A 148 6.05 -19.76 -1.17
N LEU A 149 5.71 -19.20 -2.33
CA LEU A 149 5.06 -17.89 -2.41
C LEU A 149 3.66 -17.92 -1.81
N GLN A 150 3.50 -17.26 -0.67
CA GLN A 150 2.22 -17.13 0.01
C GLN A 150 1.60 -15.79 -0.37
N GLY A 151 0.37 -15.81 -0.85
CA GLY A 151 -0.33 -14.59 -1.19
C GLY A 151 -1.79 -14.63 -0.82
N GLN A 152 -2.34 -13.46 -0.53
CA GLN A 152 -3.75 -13.26 -0.28
C GLN A 152 -4.26 -12.06 -1.08
N LEU A 153 -5.42 -12.26 -1.68
CA LEU A 153 -6.22 -11.23 -2.28
C LEU A 153 -7.38 -10.95 -1.31
N ARG A 154 -7.53 -9.68 -0.92
CA ARG A 154 -8.52 -9.23 0.04
C ARG A 154 -9.36 -8.10 -0.55
N LEU A 155 -10.64 -8.07 -0.18
CA LEU A 155 -11.59 -7.04 -0.57
C LEU A 155 -12.02 -6.23 0.67
N GLY A 156 -11.63 -4.96 0.72
CA GLY A 156 -12.09 -3.99 1.71
C GLY A 156 -13.33 -3.22 1.25
N ASP A 157 -13.79 -2.30 2.11
CA ASP A 157 -14.88 -1.38 1.80
C ASP A 157 -14.44 -0.27 0.84
N ARG A 158 -13.14 0.04 0.77
CA ARG A 158 -12.63 1.11 -0.10
C ARG A 158 -11.74 0.59 -1.21
N PHE A 159 -10.90 -0.41 -0.93
CA PHE A 159 -9.90 -0.90 -1.88
C PHE A 159 -9.84 -2.43 -1.97
N GLY A 160 -9.23 -2.91 -3.04
CA GLY A 160 -8.67 -4.25 -3.08
C GLY A 160 -7.25 -4.24 -2.54
N TYR A 161 -6.86 -5.33 -1.89
CA TYR A 161 -5.53 -5.52 -1.34
C TYR A 161 -4.93 -6.83 -1.81
N TRP A 162 -3.68 -6.80 -2.24
CA TRP A 162 -2.94 -7.99 -2.62
C TRP A 162 -1.63 -8.03 -1.87
N VAL A 163 -1.51 -8.99 -0.95
CA VAL A 163 -0.31 -9.20 -0.13
C VAL A 163 0.38 -10.48 -0.58
N GLU A 164 1.70 -10.43 -0.72
CA GLU A 164 2.55 -11.59 -1.00
C GLU A 164 3.78 -11.59 -0.10
N THR A 165 4.17 -12.77 0.38
CA THR A 165 5.44 -13.02 1.04
C THR A 165 6.11 -14.26 0.45
N ALA A 166 7.44 -14.22 0.34
CA ALA A 166 8.21 -15.34 -0.17
C ALA A 166 9.14 -15.89 0.94
N PRO A 167 8.81 -17.02 1.58
CA PRO A 167 9.65 -17.64 2.58
C PRO A 167 10.98 -18.06 1.96
N ALA A 168 12.08 -17.70 2.63
CA ALA A 168 13.39 -18.24 2.31
C ALA A 168 13.46 -19.72 2.70
N ARG A 169 14.52 -20.40 2.24
CA ARG A 169 14.79 -21.81 2.59
C ARG A 169 14.89 -22.05 4.11
N THR A 170 15.19 -21.01 4.87
CA THR A 170 15.28 -21.00 6.34
C THR A 170 13.92 -20.86 7.04
N GLY A 171 12.82 -20.68 6.30
CA GLY A 171 11.46 -20.48 6.83
C GLY A 171 11.06 -19.02 7.06
N GLN A 172 12.03 -18.10 7.08
CA GLN A 172 11.77 -16.65 7.21
C GLN A 172 11.65 -16.00 5.84
N SER A 173 10.59 -15.24 5.58
CA SER A 173 10.46 -14.46 4.36
C SER A 173 11.38 -13.24 4.39
N TYR A 174 12.25 -13.07 3.40
CA TYR A 174 13.06 -11.84 3.28
C TYR A 174 12.43 -10.80 2.37
N THR A 175 11.47 -11.20 1.54
CA THR A 175 10.78 -10.33 0.61
C THR A 175 9.28 -10.42 0.84
N GLY A 176 8.62 -9.27 0.77
CA GLY A 176 7.18 -9.21 0.70
C GLY A 176 6.70 -7.93 0.01
N GLN A 177 5.45 -7.96 -0.43
CA GLN A 177 4.80 -6.82 -1.04
C GLN A 177 3.33 -6.73 -0.63
N LEU A 178 2.82 -5.51 -0.61
CA LEU A 178 1.42 -5.19 -0.42
C LEU A 178 1.02 -4.18 -1.49
N VAL A 179 0.00 -4.52 -2.27
CA VAL A 179 -0.57 -3.67 -3.32
C VAL A 179 -1.95 -3.22 -2.88
N VAL A 180 -2.17 -1.91 -2.86
CA VAL A 180 -3.50 -1.28 -2.74
C VAL A 180 -3.97 -0.94 -4.14
N PHE A 181 -5.18 -1.32 -4.50
CA PHE A 181 -5.71 -1.10 -5.84
C PHE A 181 -7.21 -0.85 -5.86
N LEU A 182 -7.72 -0.35 -6.99
CA LEU A 182 -9.14 -0.07 -7.17
C LEU A 182 -9.99 -1.34 -7.04
N ARG A 183 -11.10 -1.28 -6.31
CA ARG A 183 -11.99 -2.44 -6.11
C ARG A 183 -12.45 -3.11 -7.41
N GLU A 184 -12.69 -2.30 -8.45
CA GLU A 184 -13.12 -2.79 -9.78
C GLU A 184 -12.08 -3.68 -10.49
N ASP A 185 -10.81 -3.64 -10.08
CA ASP A 185 -9.75 -4.50 -10.64
C ASP A 185 -9.67 -5.88 -9.96
N LEU A 186 -10.48 -6.14 -8.92
CA LEU A 186 -10.40 -7.37 -8.11
C LEU A 186 -10.66 -8.63 -8.95
N ASP A 187 -11.80 -8.71 -9.64
CA ASP A 187 -12.21 -9.92 -10.36
C ASP A 187 -11.21 -10.30 -11.47
N LYS A 188 -10.67 -9.27 -12.14
CA LYS A 188 -9.60 -9.43 -13.12
C LYS A 188 -8.37 -10.06 -12.46
N LEU A 189 -7.88 -9.46 -11.37
CA LEU A 189 -6.68 -9.94 -10.69
C LEU A 189 -6.88 -11.36 -10.11
N GLU A 190 -8.04 -11.64 -9.52
CA GLU A 190 -8.37 -12.97 -9.02
C GLU A 190 -8.31 -14.02 -10.13
N THR A 191 -8.90 -13.73 -11.28
CA THR A 191 -8.88 -14.62 -12.44
C THR A 191 -7.45 -14.88 -12.92
N GLU A 192 -6.60 -13.86 -12.95
CA GLU A 192 -5.19 -14.03 -13.32
C GLU A 192 -4.42 -14.88 -12.31
N LEU A 193 -4.65 -14.69 -11.00
CA LEU A 193 -3.97 -15.43 -9.95
C LEU A 193 -4.43 -16.89 -9.85
N ARG A 194 -5.67 -17.20 -10.23
CA ARG A 194 -6.19 -18.58 -10.34
C ARG A 194 -5.60 -19.35 -11.52
N ASN A 195 -5.22 -18.66 -12.58
CA ASN A 195 -4.66 -19.22 -13.81
C ASN A 195 -3.12 -19.15 -13.88
N ARG A 196 -2.47 -18.94 -12.73
CA ARG A 196 -1.02 -18.76 -12.61
C ARG A 196 -0.25 -20.07 -12.70
#